data_AF-A0A4Y2MYX5-F1
#
_entry.id   AF-A0A4Y2MYX5-F1
#
_cell.length_a   1.000
_cell.length_b   1.000
_cell.length_c   1.000
_cell.angle_alpha   90.00
_cell.angle_beta   90.00
_cell.angle_gamma   90.00
#
_symmetry.space_group_name_H-M   'P 1'
#
loop_
_entity.id
_entity.type
_entity.pdbx_description
1 polymer ?
#
loop_
_entity_poly.entity_id
_entity_poly.type
_entity_poly.pdbx_seq_one_letter_code
_entity_poly.pdbx_strand_id
1 'polypeptide(L)'
;MDNVMGSFYTKDELPSYCYTMYSLWGSPNKIREQIQKGARMTLEFDLKASGRDEPITMENVTGYIPKRNLPTSPSVQIAIHTPYFLPSPFAIGSNYQGGKAYELRLLMEETHLLPSPYQTNCTDYLKSWRENGGKGPVSQTGVVQECRARRYNEQLDCVPIKVDYPHTNSICGMLMGKNVTNPTQECMTLADSYNQPCDSISYTAEREEVEITVVQRFESKFLSSAEEVRKKIKG
;
A
#
# COMPACT_ATOMS: atom_id res chain seq x y z
N MET A 1 -15.20 1.18 -10.59
CA MET A 1 -13.99 1.30 -9.76
C MET A 1 -14.40 0.68 -8.45
N ASP A 2 -14.14 -0.61 -8.29
CA ASP A 2 -14.91 -1.42 -7.35
C ASP A 2 -14.04 -1.81 -6.15
N ASN A 3 -14.56 -1.42 -4.97
CA ASN A 3 -14.29 -1.89 -3.61
C ASN A 3 -12.86 -1.78 -3.05
N VAL A 4 -12.66 -0.74 -2.22
CA VAL A 4 -11.56 -0.61 -1.26
C VAL A 4 -11.79 -1.58 -0.11
N MET A 5 -10.86 -2.52 0.12
CA MET A 5 -10.89 -3.43 1.28
C MET A 5 -9.49 -3.59 1.90
N GLY A 6 -9.21 -2.77 2.93
CA GLY A 6 -8.09 -2.86 3.91
C GLY A 6 -6.74 -2.27 3.47
N SER A 7 -5.73 -2.10 4.35
CA SER A 7 -5.75 -1.16 5.49
C SER A 7 -5.11 0.16 5.02
N PHE A 8 -5.89 1.24 5.08
CA PHE A 8 -5.44 2.61 4.84
C PHE A 8 -6.22 3.47 5.85
N TYR A 9 -5.56 3.90 6.92
CA TYR A 9 -6.21 4.47 8.11
C TYR A 9 -6.77 5.89 7.81
N THR A 10 -7.97 6.36 8.22
CA THR A 10 -8.61 6.42 9.58
C THR A 10 -10.11 6.82 9.63
N LYS A 11 -10.68 7.07 10.84
CA LYS A 11 -11.43 8.33 11.05
C LYS A 11 -10.67 9.47 11.73
N ASP A 12 -9.84 9.31 12.77
CA ASP A 12 -9.26 10.52 13.40
C ASP A 12 -7.71 10.58 13.52
N GLU A 13 -6.95 9.99 12.58
CA GLU A 13 -5.46 9.95 12.58
C GLU A 13 -4.83 9.74 11.15
N LEU A 14 -5.42 10.43 10.15
CA LEU A 14 -5.50 10.28 8.66
C LEU A 14 -4.21 10.09 7.81
N PRO A 15 -4.25 9.33 6.68
CA PRO A 15 -4.64 9.90 5.36
C PRO A 15 -5.94 9.41 4.72
N SER A 16 -6.60 10.31 4.00
CA SER A 16 -8.01 10.26 3.64
C SER A 16 -8.38 9.44 2.39
N TYR A 17 -7.44 9.11 1.51
CA TYR A 17 -7.74 8.38 0.28
C TYR A 17 -6.57 7.51 -0.14
N CYS A 18 -6.83 6.22 -0.30
CA CYS A 18 -5.86 5.30 -0.87
C CYS A 18 -6.44 4.58 -2.07
N TYR A 19 -5.59 4.45 -3.08
CA TYR A 19 -5.91 3.90 -4.37
C TYR A 19 -4.96 2.76 -4.64
N THR A 20 -5.47 1.67 -5.17
CA THR A 20 -4.68 0.53 -5.60
C THR A 20 -4.81 0.40 -7.11
N MET A 21 -3.70 0.17 -7.79
CA MET A 21 -3.65 -0.04 -9.23
C MET A 21 -3.15 -1.46 -9.49
N TYR A 22 -3.76 -2.15 -10.47
CA TYR A 22 -3.37 -3.50 -10.90
C TYR A 22 -3.37 -4.59 -9.81
N SER A 23 -3.99 -4.34 -8.65
CA SER A 23 -4.18 -5.38 -7.65
C SER A 23 -5.16 -6.45 -8.15
N LEU A 24 -4.88 -7.68 -7.76
CA LEU A 24 -5.72 -8.85 -7.97
C LEU A 24 -6.45 -9.28 -6.69
N TRP A 25 -6.25 -8.57 -5.57
CA TRP A 25 -6.93 -8.88 -4.31
C TRP A 25 -8.45 -8.92 -4.48
N GLY A 26 -9.07 -9.98 -3.98
CA GLY A 26 -10.49 -10.31 -4.15
C GLY A 26 -10.91 -10.69 -5.57
N SER A 27 -9.95 -10.88 -6.50
CA SER A 27 -10.21 -11.13 -7.93
C SER A 27 -9.44 -12.36 -8.43
N PRO A 28 -9.79 -13.58 -7.96
CA PRO A 28 -9.00 -14.80 -8.22
C PRO A 28 -8.93 -15.20 -9.70
N ASN A 29 -9.94 -14.79 -10.48
CA ASN A 29 -10.06 -15.12 -11.91
C ASN A 29 -9.47 -14.03 -12.81
N LYS A 30 -9.05 -12.89 -12.24
CA LYS A 30 -8.45 -11.80 -13.01
C LYS A 30 -6.99 -12.13 -13.29
N ILE A 31 -6.58 -11.98 -14.54
CA ILE A 31 -5.21 -12.24 -14.97
C ILE A 31 -4.36 -11.01 -14.66
N ARG A 32 -3.13 -11.24 -14.20
CA ARG A 32 -2.13 -10.18 -14.00
C ARG A 32 -1.86 -9.47 -15.31
N GLU A 33 -2.00 -8.15 -15.29
CA GLU A 33 -1.61 -7.32 -16.43
C GLU A 33 -0.09 -7.35 -16.61
N GLN A 34 0.36 -7.65 -17.82
CA GLN A 34 1.79 -7.70 -18.16
C GLN A 34 2.22 -6.31 -18.65
N ILE A 35 2.89 -5.56 -17.78
CA ILE A 35 3.47 -4.27 -18.15
C ILE A 35 4.74 -4.53 -18.96
N GLN A 36 4.78 -3.99 -20.19
CA GLN A 36 5.94 -4.17 -21.07
C GLN A 36 7.20 -3.55 -20.46
N LYS A 37 8.35 -4.21 -20.64
CA LYS A 37 9.65 -3.66 -20.23
C LYS A 37 9.90 -2.31 -20.90
N GLY A 38 10.23 -1.30 -20.11
CA GLY A 38 10.44 0.07 -20.60
C GLY A 38 9.15 0.89 -20.74
N ALA A 39 7.99 0.33 -20.40
CA ALA A 39 6.76 1.11 -20.28
C ALA A 39 6.95 2.25 -19.26
N ARG A 40 6.40 3.42 -19.58
CA ARG A 40 6.44 4.61 -18.73
C ARG A 40 5.04 4.89 -18.22
N MET A 41 4.93 5.05 -16.91
CA MET A 41 3.71 5.49 -16.25
C MET A 41 3.96 6.82 -15.59
N THR A 42 3.06 7.78 -15.81
CA THR A 42 3.11 9.09 -15.16
C THR A 42 1.94 9.20 -14.21
N LEU A 43 2.24 9.46 -12.93
CA LEU A 43 1.25 9.72 -11.89
C LEU A 43 1.42 11.17 -11.45
N GLU A 44 0.37 11.99 -11.59
CA GLU A 44 0.32 13.36 -11.09
C GLU A 44 -0.58 13.40 -9.85
N PHE A 45 -0.05 13.89 -8.74
CA PHE A 45 -0.79 14.06 -7.49
C PHE A 45 -0.91 15.55 -7.18
N ASP A 46 -2.14 16.04 -7.18
CA ASP A 46 -2.46 17.42 -6.76
C ASP A 46 -2.81 17.45 -5.27
N LEU A 47 -1.80 17.77 -4.45
CA LEU A 47 -2.00 17.96 -3.01
C LEU A 47 -2.57 19.37 -2.78
N LYS A 48 -3.90 19.49 -2.77
CA LYS A 48 -4.58 20.71 -2.31
C LYS A 48 -4.35 20.87 -0.81
N ALA A 49 -3.34 21.66 -0.43
CA ALA A 49 -3.12 22.07 0.95
C ALA A 49 -4.10 23.18 1.41
N SER A 50 -5.29 23.27 0.81
CA SER A 50 -6.33 24.24 1.14
C SER A 50 -7.11 23.76 2.39
N GLY A 51 -6.51 24.05 3.54
CA GLY A 51 -7.04 23.85 4.89
C GLY A 51 -6.15 24.50 5.95
N ARG A 52 -5.16 25.31 5.55
CA ARG A 52 -4.29 26.07 6.46
C ARG A 52 -4.92 27.36 7.00
N ASP A 53 -6.11 27.72 6.50
CA ASP A 53 -6.80 28.95 6.89
C ASP A 53 -7.68 28.79 8.14
N GLU A 54 -7.82 27.57 8.66
CA GLU A 54 -8.50 27.30 9.94
C GLU A 54 -7.48 26.91 11.01
N PRO A 55 -7.49 27.57 12.19
CA PRO A 55 -6.53 27.28 13.25
C PRO A 55 -6.82 25.92 13.90
N ILE A 56 -5.83 25.03 13.85
CA ILE A 56 -5.82 23.79 14.63
C ILE A 56 -5.70 24.17 16.11
N THR A 57 -6.77 24.01 16.90
CA THR A 57 -6.73 24.27 18.34
C THR A 57 -6.31 23.04 19.13
N MET A 58 -5.59 23.27 20.23
CA MET A 58 -5.00 22.22 21.07
C MET A 58 -6.03 21.34 21.80
N GLU A 59 -7.28 21.80 21.91
CA GLU A 59 -8.43 21.01 22.39
C GLU A 59 -8.86 19.93 21.37
N ASN A 60 -8.54 20.12 20.08
CA ASN A 60 -8.87 19.19 18.99
C ASN A 60 -7.79 18.15 18.71
N VAL A 61 -6.64 18.19 19.41
CA VAL A 61 -5.54 17.23 19.24
C VAL A 61 -4.91 16.90 20.59
N THR A 62 -5.68 16.28 21.49
CA THR A 62 -5.14 15.67 22.72
C THR A 62 -4.94 14.18 22.49
N GLY A 63 -3.89 13.81 21.76
CA GLY A 63 -3.49 12.40 21.69
C GLY A 63 -2.63 11.96 20.51
N TYR A 64 -2.54 12.74 19.42
CA TYR A 64 -1.90 12.23 18.21
C TYR A 64 -0.59 12.92 17.84
N ILE A 65 0.48 12.14 17.88
CA ILE A 65 1.69 12.40 17.08
C ILE A 65 1.87 11.16 16.19
N PRO A 66 1.49 11.20 14.90
CA PRO A 66 1.88 10.15 13.98
C PRO A 66 3.41 10.15 13.97
N LYS A 67 4.02 9.08 14.48
CA LYS A 67 5.49 8.96 14.59
C LYS A 67 6.25 8.99 13.26
N ARG A 68 5.64 9.37 12.13
CA ARG A 68 6.28 9.45 10.80
C ARG A 68 5.86 10.60 9.89
N ASN A 69 5.11 11.60 10.37
CA ASN A 69 4.92 12.86 9.63
C ASN A 69 5.32 14.05 10.52
N LEU A 70 6.58 14.46 10.45
CA LEU A 70 6.95 15.80 10.90
C LEU A 70 6.27 16.85 9.99
N PRO A 71 5.85 18.01 10.52
CA PRO A 71 4.73 18.79 9.99
C PRO A 71 5.04 19.75 8.84
N THR A 72 6.14 19.61 8.09
CA THR A 72 6.59 20.72 7.22
C THR A 72 6.31 20.57 5.73
N SER A 73 6.08 19.37 5.19
CA SER A 73 5.83 19.20 3.75
C SER A 73 4.75 18.15 3.44
N PRO A 74 3.72 18.50 2.65
CA PRO A 74 2.74 17.51 2.19
C PRO A 74 3.45 16.42 1.37
N SER A 75 3.07 15.16 1.57
CA SER A 75 3.68 14.04 0.85
C SER A 75 2.67 12.96 0.48
N VAL A 76 2.98 12.22 -0.58
CA VAL A 76 2.27 11.00 -0.99
C VAL A 76 3.10 9.80 -0.54
N GLN A 77 2.42 8.75 -0.06
CA GLN A 77 3.05 7.47 0.23
C GLN A 77 2.71 6.48 -0.88
N ILE A 78 3.74 5.90 -1.48
CA ILE A 78 3.58 4.92 -2.55
C ILE A 78 4.30 3.64 -2.11
N ALA A 79 3.58 2.53 -2.15
CA ALA A 79 4.12 1.19 -2.02
C ALA A 79 3.98 0.46 -3.35
N ILE A 80 5.07 -0.14 -3.81
CA ILE A 80 5.09 -1.00 -5.00
C ILE A 80 5.23 -2.43 -4.48
N HIS A 81 4.31 -3.30 -4.85
CA HIS A 81 4.17 -4.61 -4.24
C HIS A 81 3.60 -5.64 -5.22
N THR A 82 3.65 -6.92 -4.84
CA THR A 82 3.04 -8.02 -5.57
C THR A 82 1.54 -7.79 -5.81
N PRO A 83 0.98 -8.12 -7.00
CA PRO A 83 -0.44 -7.89 -7.29
C PRO A 83 -1.39 -8.69 -6.40
N TYR A 84 -0.93 -9.76 -5.76
CA TYR A 84 -1.78 -10.68 -4.99
C TYR A 84 -2.03 -10.27 -3.53
N PHE A 85 -1.36 -9.22 -3.05
CA PHE A 85 -1.50 -8.73 -1.67
C PHE A 85 -1.65 -7.21 -1.62
N LEU A 86 -2.28 -6.68 -0.57
CA LEU A 86 -2.49 -5.24 -0.36
C LEU A 86 -1.79 -4.77 0.93
N PRO A 87 -0.47 -4.55 0.91
CA PRO A 87 0.24 -4.05 2.08
C PRO A 87 -0.10 -2.57 2.33
N SER A 88 0.02 -2.15 3.58
CA SER A 88 -0.09 -0.73 3.95
C SER A 88 1.11 0.07 3.42
N PRO A 89 0.88 1.18 2.68
CA PRO A 89 1.94 2.11 2.32
C PRO A 89 2.64 2.75 3.52
N PHE A 90 1.99 2.78 4.69
CA PHE A 90 2.60 3.27 5.92
C PHE A 90 3.64 2.29 6.49
N ALA A 91 3.50 1.01 6.17
CA ALA A 91 4.39 -0.05 6.64
C ALA A 91 5.59 -0.23 5.71
N ILE A 92 5.33 -0.31 4.39
CA ILE A 92 6.37 -0.65 3.40
C ILE A 92 6.61 0.43 2.35
N GLY A 93 5.76 1.45 2.30
CA GLY A 93 5.82 2.49 1.28
C GLY A 93 6.89 3.53 1.57
N SER A 94 7.17 4.33 0.56
CA SER A 94 8.10 5.45 0.66
C SER A 94 7.38 6.79 0.53
N ASN A 95 7.92 7.81 1.20
CA ASN A 95 7.40 9.19 1.12
C ASN A 95 7.90 9.91 -0.14
N TYR A 96 7.01 10.68 -0.76
CA TYR A 96 7.23 11.53 -1.92
C TYR A 96 6.69 12.93 -1.64
N GLN A 97 7.58 13.92 -1.50
CA GLN A 97 7.22 15.26 -1.08
C GLN A 97 6.58 16.05 -2.24
N GLY A 98 5.62 16.92 -1.92
CA GLY A 98 5.07 17.87 -2.87
C GLY A 98 6.13 18.87 -3.37
N GLY A 99 5.95 19.34 -4.61
CA GLY A 99 6.88 20.29 -5.26
C GLY A 99 8.08 19.64 -5.95
N LYS A 100 8.13 18.30 -6.01
CA LYS A 100 9.22 17.55 -6.64
C LYS A 100 8.69 16.61 -7.74
N ALA A 101 9.53 16.41 -8.75
CA ALA A 101 9.38 15.33 -9.73
C ALA A 101 10.22 14.16 -9.26
N TYR A 102 9.67 12.97 -9.37
CA TYR A 102 10.37 11.73 -9.04
C TYR A 102 10.38 10.83 -10.28
N GLU A 103 11.57 10.38 -10.67
CA GLU A 103 11.72 9.28 -11.60
C GLU A 103 11.98 8.00 -10.79
N LEU A 104 11.12 7.00 -11.01
CA LEU A 104 11.23 5.69 -10.39
C LEU A 104 11.54 4.66 -11.47
N ARG A 105 12.70 4.00 -11.36
CA ARG A 105 13.05 2.85 -12.19
C ARG A 105 12.77 1.59 -11.41
N LEU A 106 11.80 0.80 -11.90
CA LEU A 106 11.34 -0.41 -11.24
C LEU A 106 12.02 -1.63 -11.84
N LEU A 107 12.63 -2.44 -10.98
CA LEU A 107 13.09 -3.79 -11.29
C LEU A 107 12.11 -4.78 -10.68
N MET A 108 11.53 -5.64 -11.52
CA MET A 108 10.67 -6.74 -11.08
C MET A 108 11.49 -8.02 -11.08
N GLU A 109 11.38 -8.79 -10.00
CA GLU A 109 11.97 -10.11 -9.87
C GLU A 109 10.87 -11.12 -9.58
N GLU A 110 10.87 -12.23 -10.32
CA GLU A 110 9.94 -13.34 -10.13
C GLU A 110 10.74 -14.58 -9.74
N THR A 111 10.31 -15.25 -8.69
CA THR A 111 10.91 -16.51 -8.24
C THR A 111 9.87 -17.62 -8.33
N HIS A 112 10.27 -18.74 -8.92
CA HIS A 112 9.48 -19.97 -9.01
C HIS A 112 10.26 -21.12 -8.40
N LEU A 113 9.79 -21.60 -7.25
CA LEU A 113 10.34 -22.74 -6.53
C LEU A 113 9.42 -23.95 -6.67
N LEU A 114 9.96 -25.13 -6.43
CA LEU A 114 9.18 -26.37 -6.48
C LEU A 114 8.76 -26.80 -5.07
N PRO A 115 7.51 -27.27 -4.87
CA PRO A 115 7.07 -27.78 -3.59
C PRO A 115 7.77 -29.11 -3.26
N SER A 116 7.45 -29.72 -2.12
CA SER A 116 7.87 -31.10 -1.81
C SER A 116 7.58 -32.04 -3.01
N PRO A 117 8.49 -32.95 -3.39
CA PRO A 117 9.67 -33.44 -2.65
C PRO A 117 11.00 -32.73 -2.95
N TYR A 118 10.97 -31.60 -3.65
CA TYR A 118 12.20 -30.86 -3.97
C TYR A 118 12.77 -30.17 -2.72
N GLN A 119 14.10 -29.96 -2.71
CA GLN A 119 14.82 -29.36 -1.56
C GLN A 119 14.26 -27.99 -1.17
N THR A 120 13.72 -27.23 -2.13
CA THR A 120 13.05 -25.97 -1.88
C THR A 120 11.87 -26.14 -0.93
N ASN A 121 11.09 -27.22 -1.04
CA ASN A 121 9.95 -27.52 -0.15
C ASN A 121 9.05 -26.29 0.10
N CYS A 122 8.77 -25.51 -0.94
CA CYS A 122 8.02 -24.26 -0.81
C CYS A 122 6.54 -24.50 -0.51
N THR A 123 5.84 -23.46 -0.04
CA THR A 123 4.39 -23.46 0.13
C THR A 123 3.70 -22.74 -1.03
N ASP A 124 2.69 -23.38 -1.62
CA ASP A 124 1.88 -22.80 -2.70
C ASP A 124 0.78 -21.89 -2.13
N TYR A 125 1.17 -20.67 -1.75
CA TYR A 125 0.22 -19.68 -1.24
C TYR A 125 -0.76 -19.20 -2.30
N LEU A 126 -0.35 -19.13 -3.57
CA LEU A 126 -1.21 -18.62 -4.64
C LEU A 126 -2.36 -19.57 -4.95
N LYS A 127 -2.17 -20.88 -4.80
CA LYS A 127 -3.26 -21.85 -4.83
C LYS A 127 -4.27 -21.57 -3.72
N SER A 128 -3.83 -21.50 -2.46
CA SER A 128 -4.72 -21.20 -1.33
C SER A 128 -5.43 -19.86 -1.49
N TRP A 129 -4.72 -18.84 -1.99
CA TRP A 129 -5.28 -17.51 -2.29
C TRP A 129 -6.39 -17.58 -3.34
N ARG A 130 -6.19 -18.36 -4.42
CA ARG A 130 -7.22 -18.57 -5.46
C ARG A 130 -8.44 -19.30 -4.90
N GLU A 131 -8.20 -20.38 -4.14
CA GLU A 131 -9.25 -21.18 -3.49
C GLU A 131 -10.08 -20.34 -2.50
N ASN A 132 -9.44 -19.36 -1.85
CA ASN A 132 -10.07 -18.42 -0.91
C ASN A 132 -10.66 -17.18 -1.60
N GLY A 133 -11.03 -17.27 -2.88
CA GLY A 133 -11.70 -16.17 -3.57
C GLY A 133 -10.81 -14.96 -3.81
N GLY A 134 -9.50 -15.16 -3.98
CA GLY A 134 -8.52 -14.11 -4.23
C GLY A 134 -8.12 -13.35 -2.96
N LYS A 135 -8.27 -13.97 -1.79
CA LYS A 135 -7.93 -13.38 -0.49
C LYS A 135 -7.08 -14.36 0.30
N GLY A 136 -6.26 -13.84 1.20
CA GLY A 136 -5.38 -14.65 2.03
C GLY A 136 -3.92 -14.23 1.91
N PRO A 137 -3.06 -14.78 2.79
CA PRO A 137 -1.66 -14.45 2.83
C PRO A 137 -0.93 -15.08 1.64
N VAL A 138 0.05 -14.34 1.09
CA VAL A 138 0.92 -14.81 0.00
C VAL A 138 2.38 -14.97 0.43
N SER A 139 2.63 -14.94 1.73
CA SER A 139 3.93 -15.09 2.36
C SER A 139 3.77 -15.49 3.84
N GLN A 140 4.84 -15.98 4.45
CA GLN A 140 4.87 -16.28 5.89
C GLN A 140 4.53 -15.05 6.74
N THR A 141 5.09 -13.89 6.39
CA THR A 141 4.75 -12.63 7.09
C THR A 141 3.27 -12.30 6.96
N GLY A 142 2.67 -12.55 5.79
CA GLY A 142 1.23 -12.42 5.58
C GLY A 142 0.43 -13.32 6.53
N VAL A 143 0.86 -14.57 6.74
CA VAL A 143 0.20 -15.51 7.67
C VAL A 143 0.20 -14.96 9.09
N VAL A 144 1.34 -14.41 9.54
CA VAL A 144 1.43 -13.79 10.87
C VAL A 144 0.46 -12.61 11.00
N GLN A 145 0.38 -11.75 9.99
CA GLN A 145 -0.48 -10.56 10.04
C GLN A 145 -1.97 -10.91 9.94
N GLU A 146 -2.35 -11.88 9.11
CA GLU A 146 -3.71 -12.41 9.06
C GLU A 146 -4.13 -13.00 10.41
N CYS A 147 -3.27 -13.85 10.99
CA CYS A 147 -3.52 -14.44 12.30
C CYS A 147 -3.71 -13.37 13.37
N ARG A 148 -2.85 -12.34 13.38
CA ARG A 148 -2.99 -11.20 14.30
C ARG A 148 -4.33 -10.48 14.09
N ALA A 149 -4.69 -10.16 12.85
CA ALA A 149 -5.96 -9.50 12.54
C ALA A 149 -7.15 -10.30 13.08
N ARG A 150 -7.17 -11.61 12.80
CA ARG A 150 -8.21 -12.51 13.29
C ARG A 150 -8.26 -12.56 14.82
N ARG A 151 -7.13 -12.80 15.49
CA ARG A 151 -7.06 -12.94 16.95
C ARG A 151 -7.44 -11.66 17.68
N TYR A 152 -7.01 -10.50 17.18
CA TYR A 152 -7.44 -9.24 17.77
C TYR A 152 -8.93 -9.02 17.55
N ASN A 153 -9.45 -9.29 16.35
CA ASN A 153 -10.88 -9.16 16.12
C ASN A 153 -11.70 -10.10 17.03
N GLU A 154 -11.27 -11.33 17.27
CA GLU A 154 -11.93 -12.26 18.19
C GLU A 154 -11.95 -11.76 19.66
N GLN A 155 -10.87 -11.12 20.11
CA GLN A 155 -10.75 -10.65 21.51
C GLN A 155 -11.35 -9.26 21.75
N LEU A 156 -11.28 -8.39 20.74
CA LEU A 156 -11.57 -6.97 20.87
C LEU A 156 -12.78 -6.50 20.07
N ASP A 157 -13.24 -7.30 19.10
CA ASP A 157 -14.17 -6.89 18.04
C ASP A 157 -13.66 -5.70 17.21
N CYS A 158 -12.33 -5.59 17.13
CA CYS A 158 -11.60 -4.61 16.32
C CYS A 158 -10.16 -5.08 16.05
N VAL A 159 -9.52 -4.47 15.05
CA VAL A 159 -8.12 -4.73 14.68
C VAL A 159 -7.25 -3.50 15.03
N PRO A 160 -6.15 -3.66 15.79
CA PRO A 160 -5.24 -2.56 16.07
C PRO A 160 -4.58 -2.00 14.81
N ILE A 161 -4.35 -0.68 14.80
CA ILE A 161 -3.69 0.07 13.70
C ILE A 161 -2.28 -0.44 13.32
N LYS A 162 -1.67 -1.28 14.17
CA LYS A 162 -0.34 -1.85 13.94
C LYS A 162 -0.37 -3.17 13.18
N VAL A 163 -1.55 -3.73 12.92
CA VAL A 163 -1.70 -4.95 12.14
C VAL A 163 -1.76 -4.58 10.67
N ASP A 164 -0.77 -5.05 9.91
CA ASP A 164 -0.63 -4.73 8.49
C ASP A 164 -1.19 -5.87 7.64
N TYR A 165 -2.52 -5.98 7.65
CA TYR A 165 -3.25 -6.98 6.86
C TYR A 165 -4.56 -6.39 6.30
N PRO A 166 -4.94 -6.71 5.05
CA PRO A 166 -6.23 -6.26 4.52
C PRO A 166 -7.40 -6.93 5.25
N HIS A 167 -8.28 -6.13 5.87
CA HIS A 167 -9.48 -6.63 6.54
C HIS A 167 -10.64 -5.64 6.45
N THR A 168 -11.85 -6.10 6.77
CA THR A 168 -13.07 -5.27 6.85
C THR A 168 -13.47 -4.91 8.26
N ASN A 169 -12.76 -5.44 9.25
CA ASN A 169 -13.03 -5.20 10.67
C ASN A 169 -12.75 -3.75 11.05
N SER A 170 -13.42 -3.28 12.11
CA SER A 170 -13.24 -1.95 12.68
C SER A 170 -11.80 -1.76 13.19
N ILE A 171 -11.28 -0.53 13.13
CA ILE A 171 -9.99 -0.20 13.75
C ILE A 171 -10.20 0.10 15.22
N CYS A 172 -9.35 -0.46 16.08
CA CYS A 172 -9.40 -0.19 17.51
C CYS A 172 -9.08 1.28 17.81
N GLY A 173 -9.91 1.91 18.65
CA GLY A 173 -9.61 3.23 19.20
C GLY A 173 -8.37 3.19 20.13
N MET A 174 -7.69 4.33 20.28
CA MET A 174 -6.47 4.44 21.10
C MET A 174 -6.66 4.12 22.60
N LEU A 175 -7.87 4.25 23.13
CA LEU A 175 -8.18 4.14 24.56
C LEU A 175 -8.70 2.76 24.97
N MET A 176 -8.19 1.69 24.37
CA MET A 176 -8.61 0.34 24.73
C MET A 176 -7.79 -0.19 25.93
N GLY A 177 -8.27 0.10 27.14
CA GLY A 177 -7.76 -0.45 28.41
C GLY A 177 -8.17 -1.89 28.68
N LYS A 178 -8.37 -2.71 27.64
CA LYS A 178 -8.73 -4.14 27.80
C LYS A 178 -7.47 -4.97 28.05
N ASN A 179 -7.57 -5.99 28.90
CA ASN A 179 -6.53 -7.02 29.05
C ASN A 179 -6.53 -7.90 27.78
N VAL A 180 -5.73 -7.53 26.80
CA VAL A 180 -5.60 -8.25 25.52
C VAL A 180 -4.39 -9.17 25.59
N THR A 181 -4.60 -10.46 25.29
CA THR A 181 -3.49 -11.38 25.11
C THR A 181 -2.85 -11.10 23.74
N ASN A 182 -1.59 -10.68 23.74
CA ASN A 182 -0.86 -10.43 22.50
C ASN A 182 -0.67 -11.76 21.72
N PRO A 183 -1.28 -11.92 20.53
CA PRO A 183 -1.24 -13.19 19.79
C PRO A 183 0.08 -13.39 19.03
N THR A 184 1.09 -12.54 19.23
CA THR A 184 2.33 -12.57 18.44
C THR A 184 3.02 -13.92 18.46
N GLN A 185 3.25 -14.52 19.64
CA GLN A 185 3.98 -15.79 19.71
C GLN A 185 3.19 -16.93 19.04
N GLU A 186 1.87 -16.98 19.28
CA GLU A 186 0.98 -17.96 18.65
C GLU A 186 1.01 -17.83 17.12
N CYS A 187 0.90 -16.62 16.59
CA CYS A 187 0.90 -16.38 15.15
C CYS A 187 2.27 -16.64 14.49
N MET A 188 3.37 -16.45 15.22
CA MET A 188 4.71 -16.84 14.75
C MET A 188 4.82 -18.37 14.67
N THR A 189 4.37 -19.09 15.70
CA THR A 189 4.35 -20.56 15.68
C THR A 189 3.45 -21.13 14.58
N LEU A 190 2.33 -20.48 14.26
CA LEU A 190 1.53 -20.84 13.10
C LEU A 190 2.33 -20.70 11.80
N ALA A 191 3.08 -19.60 11.64
CA ALA A 191 3.87 -19.35 10.43
C ALA A 191 5.02 -20.36 10.24
N ASP A 192 5.52 -20.97 11.32
CA ASP A 192 6.53 -22.04 11.24
C ASP A 192 6.04 -23.30 10.50
N SER A 193 4.71 -23.49 10.39
CA SER A 193 4.13 -24.56 9.57
C SER A 193 4.12 -24.27 8.07
N TYR A 194 4.50 -23.05 7.68
CA TYR A 194 4.58 -22.61 6.30
C TYR A 194 6.04 -22.41 5.90
N ASN A 195 6.37 -22.73 4.66
CA ASN A 195 7.69 -22.46 4.08
C ASN A 195 7.65 -21.16 3.25
N GLN A 196 8.79 -20.80 2.67
CA GLN A 196 8.85 -19.69 1.71
C GLN A 196 7.90 -19.96 0.52
N PRO A 197 7.36 -18.89 -0.12
CA PRO A 197 6.41 -19.04 -1.20
C PRO A 197 7.03 -19.75 -2.41
N CYS A 198 6.23 -20.60 -3.06
CA CYS A 198 6.62 -21.20 -4.34
C CYS A 198 6.72 -20.16 -5.44
N ASP A 199 5.76 -19.26 -5.50
CA ASP A 199 5.75 -18.15 -6.44
C ASP A 199 5.82 -16.84 -5.67
N SER A 200 6.84 -16.03 -5.95
CA SER A 200 6.96 -14.69 -5.39
C SER A 200 7.32 -13.66 -6.46
N ILE A 201 6.80 -12.46 -6.26
CA ILE A 201 7.08 -11.29 -7.11
C ILE A 201 7.53 -10.18 -6.18
N SER A 202 8.73 -9.66 -6.39
CA SER A 202 9.28 -8.51 -5.68
C SER A 202 9.58 -7.37 -6.64
N TYR A 203 9.55 -6.15 -6.11
CA TYR A 203 9.89 -4.95 -6.85
C TYR A 203 10.95 -4.17 -6.08
N THR A 204 12.00 -3.78 -6.77
CA THR A 204 13.00 -2.83 -6.28
C THR A 204 12.85 -1.54 -7.06
N ALA A 205 12.89 -0.40 -6.37
CA ALA A 205 12.75 0.91 -6.99
C ALA A 205 14.03 1.73 -6.79
N GLU A 206 14.67 2.09 -7.90
CA GLU A 206 15.70 3.14 -7.91
C GLU A 206 15.01 4.49 -8.07
N ARG A 207 15.45 5.47 -7.28
CA ARG A 207 14.81 6.79 -7.18
C ARG A 207 15.78 7.88 -7.60
N GLU A 208 15.34 8.72 -8.52
CA GLU A 208 15.96 10.01 -8.83
C GLU A 208 14.95 11.12 -8.51
N GLU A 209 15.40 12.20 -7.87
CA GLU A 209 14.55 13.35 -7.51
C GLU A 209 15.04 14.64 -8.17
N VAL A 210 14.08 15.46 -8.63
CA VAL A 210 14.35 16.78 -9.21
C VAL A 210 13.34 17.77 -8.62
N GLU A 211 13.82 18.92 -8.14
CA GLU A 211 12.93 20.00 -7.71
C GLU A 211 12.21 20.61 -8.91
N ILE A 212 10.88 20.76 -8.81
CA ILE A 212 10.09 21.44 -9.83
C ILE A 212 9.91 22.89 -9.38
N THR A 213 10.51 23.82 -10.10
CA THR A 213 10.15 25.23 -9.91
C THR A 213 8.75 25.46 -10.47
N VAL A 214 7.95 26.28 -9.79
CA VAL A 214 6.56 26.61 -10.20
C VAL A 214 6.50 27.05 -11.68
N VAL A 215 7.54 27.74 -12.16
CA VAL A 215 7.69 28.19 -13.56
C VAL A 215 7.72 27.02 -14.55
N GLN A 216 8.49 25.96 -14.29
CA GLN A 216 8.58 24.78 -15.16
C GLN A 216 7.25 24.03 -15.29
N ARG A 217 6.40 24.08 -14.25
CA ARG A 217 5.06 23.48 -14.28
C ARG A 217 4.09 24.27 -15.16
N PHE A 218 4.18 25.60 -15.16
CA PHE A 218 3.38 26.43 -16.06
C PHE A 218 3.83 26.29 -17.52
N GLU A 219 5.13 26.23 -17.77
CA GLU A 219 5.68 26.06 -19.12
C GLU A 219 5.27 24.73 -19.75
N SER A 220 5.34 23.61 -19.01
CA SER A 220 4.93 22.29 -19.53
C SER A 220 3.43 22.16 -19.78
N LYS A 221 2.56 22.74 -18.93
CA LYS A 221 1.11 22.79 -19.17
C LYS A 221 0.73 23.72 -20.32
N PHE A 222 1.46 24.83 -20.50
CA PHE A 222 1.25 25.75 -21.61
C PHE A 222 1.69 25.15 -22.95
N LEU A 223 2.84 24.48 -22.99
CA LEU A 223 3.36 23.82 -24.19
C LEU A 223 2.47 22.66 -24.64
N SER A 224 2.01 21.80 -23.72
CA SER A 224 1.07 20.72 -24.03
C SER A 224 -0.28 21.24 -24.53
N SER A 225 -0.83 22.29 -23.90
CA SER A 225 -2.06 22.93 -24.35
C SER A 225 -1.89 23.61 -25.73
N ALA A 226 -0.74 24.23 -25.99
CA ALA A 226 -0.44 24.87 -27.27
C ALA A 226 -0.28 23.84 -28.42
N GLU A 227 0.30 22.67 -28.15
CA GLU A 227 0.38 21.58 -29.12
C GLU A 227 -0.99 20.97 -29.43
N GLU A 228 -1.85 20.83 -28.44
CA GLU A 228 -3.22 20.32 -28.61
C GLU A 228 -4.09 21.31 -29.42
N VAL A 229 -3.94 22.62 -29.17
CA VAL A 229 -4.57 23.67 -29.97
C VAL A 229 -4.02 23.69 -31.41
N ARG A 230 -2.71 23.53 -31.61
CA ARG A 230 -2.11 23.44 -32.96
C ARG A 230 -2.59 22.22 -33.74
N LYS A 231 -2.81 21.08 -33.09
CA LYS A 231 -3.39 19.89 -33.74
C LYS A 231 -4.84 20.12 -34.15
N LYS A 232 -5.64 20.83 -33.35
CA LYS A 232 -7.03 21.18 -33.68
C LYS A 232 -7.17 22.22 -34.80
N ILE A 233 -6.16 23.06 -35.02
CA ILE A 233 -6.17 24.07 -36.10
C ILE A 233 -5.67 23.49 -37.45
N LYS A 234 -4.98 22.34 -37.43
CA LYS A 234 -4.38 21.71 -38.62
C LYS A 234 -5.12 20.46 -39.14
N GLY A 235 -6.26 20.10 -38.55
CA GLY A 235 -7.17 19.06 -39.04
C GLY A 235 -8.51 19.67 -39.46
#